data_AF-A0A1H2WL77-F1
#
_entry.id   AF-A0A1H2WL77-F1
#
_cell.length_a   1.000
_cell.length_b   1.000
_cell.length_c   1.000
_cell.angle_alpha   90.00
_cell.angle_beta   90.00
_cell.angle_gamma   90.00
#
_symmetry.space_group_name_H-M   'P 1'
#
loop_
_entity.id
_entity.type
_entity.pdbx_description
1 polymer ?
#
loop_
_entity_poly.entity_id
_entity_poly.type
_entity_poly.pdbx_seq_one_letter_code
_entity_poly.pdbx_strand_id
1 'polypeptide(L)'
;MITVVGVRFKKAGKIYYFDPDGLDINKDDYVVVETARGIEFGNVTVGPKQVTEDEIVSPLKKVLRVAGEEDFIIHQNNKEKAKKAFKICQEKIEEHGLEMKLIDVEYTFDNNKVIFYFTADGRVDFRELVRDLAAIFKTRIELRQIGVRDEAKMIGGLGPCGKPICCATFLGEFEPVSIKMAKEQSLSLNPAKISGLCGRLMCCLKFEQDTYEKLLENMPAIGSIVLTPEGKGTVVETFTLLQMVKVKVKLEDDTDELFNYKVDEIILTDEKDPNYVPVSDEEEYLEGIEGIEEIDEIDEIGDLE
;
A
#
# COMPACT_ATOMS: atom_id res chain seq x y z
N MET A 1 7.60 31.17 9.01
CA MET A 1 7.42 29.87 9.70
C MET A 1 5.99 29.84 10.21
N ILE A 2 5.25 28.81 9.83
CA ILE A 2 3.84 28.65 10.20
C ILE A 2 3.76 27.49 11.18
N THR A 3 3.02 27.67 12.27
CA THR A 3 2.73 26.59 13.23
C THR A 3 1.59 25.75 12.68
N VAL A 4 1.78 24.44 12.58
CA VAL A 4 0.75 23.50 12.13
C VAL A 4 0.61 22.34 13.09
N VAL A 5 -0.57 21.74 13.09
CA VAL A 5 -0.84 20.46 13.76
C VAL A 5 -1.26 19.42 12.73
N GLY A 6 -0.76 18.19 12.88
CA GLY A 6 -1.09 17.09 11.98
C GLY A 6 -2.23 16.25 12.54
N VAL A 7 -3.38 16.30 11.86
CA VAL A 7 -4.61 15.61 12.25
C VAL A 7 -4.89 14.43 11.33
N ARG A 8 -5.29 13.30 11.92
CA ARG A 8 -5.65 12.06 11.25
C ARG A 8 -7.07 11.65 11.63
N PHE A 9 -7.89 11.35 10.62
CA PHE A 9 -9.31 10.99 10.80
C PHE A 9 -9.55 9.47 10.86
N LYS A 10 -8.73 8.69 10.15
CA LYS A 10 -8.81 7.21 10.10
C LYS A 10 -7.48 6.60 10.56
N LYS A 11 -7.51 5.41 11.16
CA LYS A 11 -6.30 4.73 11.71
C LYS A 11 -5.12 4.70 10.73
N ALA A 12 -5.37 4.38 9.45
CA ALA A 12 -4.38 4.40 8.36
C ALA A 12 -4.74 5.44 7.27
N GLY A 13 -5.02 6.67 7.72
CA GLY A 13 -5.31 7.82 6.86
C GLY A 13 -4.12 8.76 6.69
N LYS A 14 -4.19 9.59 5.66
CA LYS A 14 -3.28 10.73 5.48
C LYS A 14 -3.35 11.65 6.71
N ILE A 15 -2.20 12.16 7.11
CA ILE A 15 -2.12 13.25 8.08
C ILE A 15 -2.33 14.55 7.32
N TYR A 16 -3.37 15.29 7.68
CA TYR A 16 -3.65 16.60 7.13
C TYR A 16 -3.15 17.65 8.11
N TYR A 17 -2.48 18.69 7.61
CA TYR A 17 -2.00 19.79 8.43
C TYR A 17 -3.08 20.86 8.54
N PHE A 18 -3.29 21.36 9.75
CA PHE A 18 -4.23 22.43 10.08
C PHE A 18 -3.53 23.51 10.88
N ASP A 19 -4.07 24.73 10.81
CA ASP A 19 -3.67 25.85 11.65
C ASP A 19 -4.31 25.68 13.06
N PRO A 20 -3.52 25.62 14.14
CA PRO A 20 -4.04 25.51 15.50
C PRO A 20 -4.83 26.74 15.97
N ASP A 21 -4.79 27.88 15.26
CA ASP A 21 -5.53 29.11 15.57
C ASP A 21 -5.29 29.63 17.01
N GLY A 22 -4.09 29.41 17.54
CA GLY A 22 -3.70 29.79 18.91
C GLY A 22 -4.24 28.88 20.01
N LEU A 23 -4.88 27.75 19.68
CA LEU A 23 -5.31 26.74 20.63
C LEU A 23 -4.12 25.94 21.18
N ASP A 24 -4.18 25.61 22.46
CA ASP A 24 -3.23 24.70 23.10
C ASP A 24 -3.62 23.25 22.75
N ILE A 25 -2.93 22.68 21.76
CA ILE A 25 -3.19 21.35 21.21
C ILE A 25 -1.95 20.49 21.42
N ASN A 26 -2.09 19.38 22.14
CA ASN A 26 -1.03 18.42 22.36
C ASN A 26 -1.12 17.24 21.40
N LYS A 27 -0.01 16.50 21.30
CA LYS A 27 -0.03 15.21 20.61
C LYS A 27 -1.01 14.27 21.31
N ASP A 28 -1.70 13.46 20.52
CA ASP A 28 -2.71 12.49 20.93
C ASP A 28 -4.06 13.07 21.38
N ASP A 29 -4.20 14.41 21.38
CA ASP A 29 -5.49 15.06 21.59
C ASP A 29 -6.47 14.76 20.44
N TYR A 30 -7.76 14.91 20.73
CA TYR A 30 -8.81 14.88 19.72
C TYR A 30 -9.27 16.30 19.43
N VAL A 31 -9.50 16.60 18.16
CA VAL A 31 -9.86 17.94 17.70
C VAL A 31 -11.00 17.87 16.69
N VAL A 32 -11.79 18.94 16.67
CA VAL A 32 -12.82 19.16 15.66
C VAL A 32 -12.27 20.18 14.66
N VAL A 33 -12.27 19.81 13.39
CA VAL A 33 -11.69 20.61 12.30
C VAL A 33 -12.70 20.78 11.18
N GLU A 34 -12.59 21.89 10.46
CA GLU A 34 -13.36 22.10 9.23
C GLU A 34 -12.55 21.57 8.04
N THR A 35 -13.10 20.63 7.26
CA THR A 35 -12.48 20.11 6.04
C THR A 35 -13.31 20.50 4.81
N ALA A 36 -12.88 20.12 3.61
CA ALA A 36 -13.69 20.36 2.40
C ALA A 36 -15.01 19.56 2.42
N ARG A 37 -15.10 18.52 3.25
CA ARG A 37 -16.28 17.64 3.33
C ARG A 37 -17.29 18.07 4.38
N GLY A 38 -16.91 18.99 5.27
CA GLY A 38 -17.70 19.46 6.39
C GLY A 38 -16.87 19.47 7.67
N ILE A 39 -17.56 19.44 8.82
CA ILE A 39 -16.91 19.31 10.12
C ILE A 39 -16.52 17.84 10.34
N GLU A 40 -15.29 17.60 10.79
CA GLU A 40 -14.77 16.26 11.05
C GLU A 40 -14.09 16.18 12.42
N PHE A 41 -14.17 15.00 13.03
CA PHE A 41 -13.54 14.66 14.31
C PHE A 41 -12.27 13.85 14.04
N GLY A 42 -11.13 14.37 14.46
CA GLY A 42 -9.81 13.78 14.17
C GLY A 42 -8.93 13.68 15.41
N ASN A 43 -7.87 12.89 15.30
CA ASN A 43 -6.84 12.72 16.32
C ASN A 43 -5.55 13.41 15.88
N VAL A 44 -4.89 14.12 16.80
CA VAL A 44 -3.64 14.83 16.57
C VAL A 44 -2.49 13.85 16.64
N THR A 45 -1.99 13.40 15.48
CA THR A 45 -0.85 12.48 15.41
C THR A 45 0.48 13.22 15.50
N VAL A 46 0.52 14.48 15.02
CA VAL A 46 1.69 15.35 15.07
C VAL A 46 1.28 16.61 15.82
N GLY A 47 1.91 16.87 16.97
CA GLY A 47 1.70 18.10 17.74
C GLY A 47 2.20 19.35 17.01
N PRO A 48 2.19 20.51 17.68
CA PRO A 48 2.57 21.79 17.07
C PRO A 48 3.98 21.73 16.50
N LYS A 49 4.10 21.88 15.17
CA LYS A 49 5.38 21.90 14.46
C LYS A 49 5.48 23.19 13.64
N GLN A 50 6.65 23.82 13.64
CA GLN A 50 6.94 24.91 12.71
C GLN A 50 7.43 24.34 11.38
N VAL A 51 6.81 24.78 10.30
CA VAL A 51 7.11 24.38 8.92
C VAL A 51 7.24 25.61 8.02
N THR A 52 7.96 25.45 6.92
CA THR A 52 8.08 26.46 5.86
C THR A 52 6.87 26.40 4.94
N GLU A 53 6.55 27.51 4.26
CA GLU A 53 5.40 27.59 3.34
C GLU A 53 5.50 26.59 2.18
N ASP A 54 6.73 26.26 1.74
CA ASP A 54 6.99 25.32 0.65
C ASP A 54 6.63 23.86 0.99
N GLU A 55 6.54 23.52 2.28
CA GLU A 55 6.19 22.16 2.74
C GLU A 55 4.67 21.95 2.87
N ILE A 56 3.86 22.98 2.61
CA ILE A 56 2.43 22.98 2.94
C ILE A 56 1.57 23.33 1.72
N VAL A 57 0.47 22.57 1.56
CA VAL A 57 -0.59 22.93 0.61
C VAL A 57 -1.45 24.04 1.21
N SER A 58 -1.22 25.29 0.78
CA SER A 58 -2.02 26.45 1.17
C SER A 58 -3.34 26.53 0.39
N PRO A 59 -4.44 27.05 0.96
CA PRO A 59 -4.57 27.58 2.32
C PRO A 59 -4.84 26.48 3.37
N LEU A 60 -4.22 26.64 4.54
CA LEU A 60 -4.50 25.80 5.70
C LEU A 60 -5.89 26.11 6.25
N LYS A 61 -6.67 25.07 6.51
CA LYS A 61 -7.90 25.20 7.30
C LYS A 61 -7.56 25.24 8.78
N LYS A 62 -8.45 25.85 9.58
CA LYS A 62 -8.27 26.03 11.01
C LYS A 62 -8.83 24.88 11.82
N VAL A 63 -8.21 24.62 12.97
CA VAL A 63 -8.82 23.82 14.04
C VAL A 63 -9.91 24.65 14.70
N LEU A 64 -11.12 24.09 14.81
CA LEU A 64 -12.24 24.79 15.42
C LEU A 64 -12.14 24.77 16.94
N ARG A 65 -11.79 23.60 17.52
CA ARG A 65 -11.61 23.40 18.96
C ARG A 65 -11.00 22.04 19.30
N VAL A 66 -10.49 21.92 20.52
CA VAL A 66 -10.19 20.64 21.17
C VAL A 66 -11.52 19.94 21.52
N ALA A 67 -11.59 18.64 21.27
CA ALA A 67 -12.80 17.85 21.48
C ALA A 67 -13.06 17.62 22.98
N GLY A 68 -14.30 17.87 23.40
CA GLY A 68 -14.79 17.56 24.75
C GLY A 68 -15.58 16.25 24.78
N GLU A 69 -16.08 15.86 25.96
CA GLU A 69 -16.84 14.62 26.16
C GLU A 69 -18.09 14.53 25.24
N GLU A 70 -18.79 15.65 25.03
CA GLU A 70 -19.93 15.73 24.13
C GLU A 70 -19.57 15.35 22.69
N ASP A 71 -18.36 15.71 22.22
CA ASP A 71 -17.90 15.38 20.87
C ASP A 71 -17.65 13.89 20.70
N PHE A 72 -17.13 13.23 21.73
CA PHE A 72 -16.97 11.77 21.73
C PHE A 72 -18.34 11.08 21.67
N ILE A 73 -19.34 11.59 22.40
CA ILE A 73 -20.71 11.06 22.36
C ILE A 73 -21.29 11.24 20.95
N ILE A 74 -21.14 12.41 20.33
CA ILE A 74 -21.58 12.67 18.95
C ILE A 74 -20.90 11.69 17.98
N HIS A 75 -19.58 11.54 18.06
CA HIS A 75 -18.82 10.63 17.21
C HIS A 75 -19.28 9.17 17.35
N GLN A 76 -19.52 8.73 18.60
CA GLN A 76 -20.01 7.39 18.88
C GLN A 76 -21.42 7.16 18.31
N ASN A 77 -22.33 8.13 18.51
CA ASN A 77 -23.67 8.09 17.94
C ASN A 77 -23.65 8.05 16.40
N ASN A 78 -22.76 8.83 15.77
CA ASN A 78 -22.60 8.84 14.32
C ASN A 78 -22.13 7.47 13.79
N LYS A 79 -21.23 6.79 14.50
CA LYS A 79 -20.82 5.42 14.17
C LYS A 79 -21.97 4.41 14.27
N GLU A 80 -22.85 4.57 15.25
CA GLU A 80 -24.02 3.69 15.37
C GLU A 80 -25.06 3.95 14.27
N LYS A 81 -25.31 5.22 13.94
CA LYS A 81 -26.16 5.60 12.80
C LYS A 81 -25.60 5.05 11.49
N ALA A 82 -24.29 5.17 11.26
CA ALA A 82 -23.60 4.62 10.11
C ALA A 82 -23.84 3.11 9.95
N LYS A 83 -23.70 2.32 11.04
CA LYS A 83 -23.99 0.88 11.03
C LYS A 83 -25.43 0.55 10.64
N LYS A 84 -26.40 1.34 11.11
CA LYS A 84 -27.81 1.17 10.73
C LYS A 84 -28.03 1.54 9.26
N ALA A 85 -27.45 2.65 8.83
CA ALA A 85 -27.53 3.13 7.46
C ALA A 85 -26.92 2.16 6.46
N PHE A 86 -25.81 1.51 6.83
CA PHE A 86 -25.18 0.46 6.04
C PHE A 86 -26.17 -0.68 5.72
N LYS A 87 -26.83 -1.24 6.74
CA LYS A 87 -27.79 -2.34 6.56
C LYS A 87 -28.96 -1.96 5.66
N ILE A 88 -29.57 -0.79 5.93
CA ILE A 88 -30.70 -0.29 5.13
C ILE A 88 -30.28 -0.07 3.68
N CYS A 89 -29.10 0.50 3.44
CA CYS A 89 -28.60 0.72 2.09
C CYS A 89 -28.32 -0.60 1.37
N GLN A 90 -27.79 -1.60 2.08
CA GLN A 90 -27.57 -2.92 1.51
C GLN A 90 -28.88 -3.59 1.07
N GLU A 91 -29.90 -3.56 1.92
CA GLU A 91 -31.25 -4.05 1.57
C GLU A 91 -31.81 -3.33 0.34
N LYS A 92 -31.67 -2.00 0.28
CA LYS A 92 -32.13 -1.21 -0.88
C LYS A 92 -31.34 -1.51 -2.15
N ILE A 93 -30.03 -1.72 -2.07
CA ILE A 93 -29.22 -2.11 -3.24
C ILE A 93 -29.73 -3.43 -3.83
N GLU A 94 -30.08 -4.39 -2.97
CA GLU A 94 -30.66 -5.67 -3.38
C GLU A 94 -32.06 -5.51 -3.96
N GLU A 95 -32.94 -4.72 -3.34
CA GLU A 95 -34.30 -4.43 -3.84
C GLU A 95 -34.29 -3.78 -5.24
N HIS A 96 -33.34 -2.87 -5.49
CA HIS A 96 -33.19 -2.18 -6.78
C HIS A 96 -32.39 -3.01 -7.80
N GLY A 97 -31.84 -4.17 -7.42
CA GLY A 97 -31.06 -5.04 -8.30
C GLY A 97 -29.80 -4.37 -8.87
N LEU A 98 -29.13 -3.52 -8.08
CA LEU A 98 -27.98 -2.76 -8.55
C LEU A 98 -26.69 -3.59 -8.47
N GLU A 99 -25.95 -3.65 -9.58
CA GLU A 99 -24.63 -4.30 -9.65
C GLU A 99 -23.54 -3.45 -8.99
N MET A 100 -23.59 -3.37 -7.65
CA MET A 100 -22.62 -2.64 -6.84
C MET A 100 -22.41 -3.28 -5.48
N LYS A 101 -21.21 -3.10 -4.91
CA LYS A 101 -20.87 -3.58 -3.58
C LYS A 101 -20.68 -2.42 -2.62
N LEU A 102 -21.51 -2.35 -1.58
CA LEU A 102 -21.35 -1.38 -0.50
C LEU A 102 -20.16 -1.76 0.37
N ILE A 103 -19.22 -0.82 0.58
CA ILE A 103 -17.98 -1.04 1.32
C ILE A 103 -18.04 -0.42 2.71
N ASP A 104 -18.48 0.84 2.82
CA ASP A 104 -18.54 1.54 4.10
C ASP A 104 -19.58 2.68 4.06
N VAL A 105 -20.03 3.13 5.23
CA VAL A 105 -20.94 4.28 5.37
C VAL A 105 -20.44 5.20 6.47
N GLU A 106 -20.36 6.49 6.18
CA GLU A 106 -19.88 7.49 7.13
C GLU A 106 -20.84 8.67 7.21
N TYR A 107 -21.07 9.16 8.43
CA TYR A 107 -21.72 10.44 8.67
C TYR A 107 -20.66 11.51 8.85
N THR A 108 -20.88 12.70 8.29
CA THR A 108 -20.11 13.88 8.71
C THR A 108 -20.37 14.16 10.18
N PHE A 109 -19.42 14.81 10.86
CA PHE A 109 -19.52 15.00 12.31
C PHE A 109 -20.79 15.76 12.71
N ASP A 110 -21.15 16.77 11.91
CA ASP A 110 -22.36 17.59 12.03
C ASP A 110 -23.66 16.89 11.59
N ASN A 111 -23.62 15.62 11.16
CA ASN A 111 -24.75 14.87 10.60
C ASN A 111 -25.41 15.52 9.36
N ASN A 112 -24.80 16.51 8.72
CA ASN A 112 -25.40 17.17 7.55
C ASN A 112 -25.38 16.30 6.28
N LYS A 113 -24.47 15.33 6.23
CA LYS A 113 -24.27 14.47 5.07
C LYS A 113 -23.98 13.02 5.49
N VAL A 114 -24.50 12.08 4.72
CA VAL A 114 -24.16 10.65 4.80
C VAL A 114 -23.47 10.24 3.51
N ILE A 115 -22.30 9.63 3.63
CA ILE A 115 -21.45 9.20 2.51
C ILE A 115 -21.46 7.68 2.48
N PHE A 116 -21.85 7.11 1.35
CA PHE A 116 -21.83 5.66 1.11
C PHE A 116 -20.71 5.36 0.12
N TYR A 117 -19.73 4.56 0.55
CA TYR A 117 -18.62 4.12 -0.29
C TYR A 117 -18.96 2.79 -0.93
N PHE A 118 -18.78 2.70 -2.25
CA PHE A 118 -19.09 1.48 -2.99
C PHE A 118 -18.06 1.19 -4.08
N THR A 119 -17.99 -0.07 -4.51
CA THR A 119 -17.29 -0.49 -5.72
C THR A 119 -18.29 -1.04 -6.74
N ALA A 120 -17.97 -0.88 -8.02
CA ALA A 120 -18.73 -1.39 -9.15
C ALA A 120 -17.79 -1.46 -10.37
N ASP A 121 -17.95 -2.49 -11.21
CA ASP A 121 -17.12 -2.67 -12.41
C ASP A 121 -17.55 -1.72 -13.55
N GLY A 122 -18.83 -1.37 -13.57
CA GLY A 122 -19.45 -0.54 -14.60
C GLY A 122 -20.09 0.74 -14.05
N ARG A 123 -20.85 1.41 -14.93
CA ARG A 123 -21.70 2.54 -14.54
C ARG A 123 -22.97 1.99 -13.89
N VAL A 124 -23.29 2.53 -12.71
CA VAL A 124 -24.49 2.17 -11.94
C VAL A 124 -25.46 3.35 -11.97
N ASP A 125 -26.72 3.12 -12.34
CA ASP A 125 -27.77 4.15 -12.23
C ASP A 125 -28.44 4.07 -10.85
N PHE A 126 -27.93 4.84 -9.91
CA PHE A 126 -28.38 4.85 -8.52
C PHE A 126 -29.46 5.92 -8.23
N ARG A 127 -30.10 6.50 -9.25
CA ARG A 127 -31.04 7.63 -9.05
C ARG A 127 -32.22 7.28 -8.15
N GLU A 128 -32.83 6.12 -8.32
CA GLU A 128 -33.94 5.66 -7.45
C GLU A 128 -33.45 5.32 -6.04
N LEU A 129 -32.30 4.63 -5.91
CA LEU A 129 -31.67 4.37 -4.61
C LEU A 129 -31.43 5.67 -3.82
N VAL A 130 -30.90 6.72 -4.46
CA VAL A 130 -30.66 8.01 -3.79
C VAL A 130 -31.97 8.63 -3.28
N ARG A 131 -33.08 8.51 -4.03
CA ARG A 131 -34.39 9.02 -3.58
C ARG A 131 -34.88 8.28 -2.34
N ASP A 132 -34.77 6.95 -2.34
CA ASP A 132 -35.17 6.13 -1.19
C ASP A 132 -34.33 6.43 0.05
N LEU A 133 -33.01 6.46 -0.09
CA LEU A 133 -32.12 6.80 1.02
C LEU A 133 -32.38 8.21 1.54
N ALA A 134 -32.62 9.18 0.66
CA ALA A 134 -32.94 10.55 1.06
C ALA A 134 -34.27 10.64 1.83
N ALA A 135 -35.29 9.86 1.42
CA ALA A 135 -36.57 9.79 2.12
C ALA A 135 -36.43 9.17 3.53
N ILE A 136 -35.57 8.16 3.68
CA ILE A 136 -35.34 7.46 4.95
C ILE A 136 -34.51 8.31 5.91
N PHE A 137 -33.34 8.80 5.48
CA PHE A 137 -32.39 9.45 6.38
C PHE A 137 -32.64 10.95 6.54
N LYS A 138 -33.46 11.57 5.69
CA LYS A 138 -33.77 13.01 5.71
C LYS A 138 -32.51 13.89 5.79
N THR A 139 -31.43 13.42 5.19
CA THR A 139 -30.08 13.99 5.23
C THR A 139 -29.52 13.97 3.81
N ARG A 140 -28.56 14.85 3.50
CA ARG A 140 -27.92 14.84 2.18
C ARG A 140 -27.17 13.52 1.96
N ILE A 141 -27.54 12.80 0.91
CA ILE A 141 -26.89 11.54 0.52
C ILE A 141 -25.79 11.82 -0.49
N GLU A 142 -24.61 11.25 -0.28
CA GLU A 142 -23.49 11.23 -1.22
C GLU A 142 -23.09 9.79 -1.46
N LEU A 143 -23.18 9.32 -2.71
CA LEU A 143 -22.66 8.02 -3.12
C LEU A 143 -21.28 8.23 -3.74
N ARG A 144 -20.29 7.48 -3.28
CA ARG A 144 -18.92 7.60 -3.74
C ARG A 144 -18.37 6.25 -4.20
N GLN A 145 -18.07 6.17 -5.50
CA GLN A 145 -17.34 5.03 -6.05
C GLN A 145 -15.86 5.11 -5.64
N ILE A 146 -15.33 4.01 -5.15
CA ILE A 146 -13.91 3.83 -4.82
C ILE A 146 -13.31 2.73 -5.69
N GLY A 147 -11.99 2.72 -5.84
CA GLY A 147 -11.29 1.67 -6.58
C GLY A 147 -11.00 0.44 -5.72
N VAL A 148 -10.68 -0.69 -6.36
CA VAL A 148 -10.32 -1.97 -5.70
C VAL A 148 -9.22 -1.85 -4.64
N ARG A 149 -8.27 -0.91 -4.83
CA ARG A 149 -7.20 -0.67 -3.86
C ARG A 149 -7.69 0.04 -2.61
N ASP A 150 -8.59 1.01 -2.75
CA ASP A 150 -9.22 1.70 -1.62
C ASP A 150 -10.19 0.76 -0.89
N GLU A 151 -10.88 -0.12 -1.62
CA GLU A 151 -11.65 -1.21 -1.04
C GLU A 151 -10.77 -2.09 -0.15
N ALA A 152 -9.67 -2.62 -0.70
CA ALA A 152 -8.73 -3.44 0.08
C ALA A 152 -8.19 -2.67 1.30
N LYS A 153 -7.89 -1.38 1.16
CA LYS A 153 -7.46 -0.52 2.27
C LYS A 153 -8.51 -0.42 3.39
N MET A 154 -9.79 -0.25 3.03
CA MET A 154 -10.88 -0.11 4.00
C MET A 154 -11.19 -1.42 4.70
N ILE A 155 -11.19 -2.53 3.97
CA ILE A 155 -11.44 -3.87 4.51
C ILE A 155 -10.25 -4.35 5.34
N GLY A 156 -9.02 -4.05 4.91
CA GLY A 156 -7.81 -4.63 5.46
C GLY A 156 -7.55 -6.02 4.90
N GLY A 157 -6.61 -6.74 5.52
CA GLY A 157 -6.23 -8.10 5.11
C GLY A 157 -4.74 -8.35 5.29
N LEU A 158 -4.31 -9.56 4.93
CA LEU A 158 -2.92 -9.96 4.91
C LEU A 158 -2.39 -9.93 3.46
N GLY A 159 -1.19 -9.39 3.28
CA GLY A 159 -0.48 -9.46 2.01
C GLY A 159 0.15 -10.83 1.78
N PRO A 160 0.68 -11.09 0.58
CA PRO A 160 1.39 -12.34 0.26
C PRO A 160 2.63 -12.57 1.16
N CYS A 161 3.17 -11.51 1.77
CA CYS A 161 4.24 -11.58 2.75
C CYS A 161 3.79 -12.02 4.17
N GLY A 162 2.51 -12.36 4.37
CA GLY A 162 1.94 -12.78 5.65
C GLY A 162 1.72 -11.64 6.67
N LYS A 163 2.02 -10.38 6.31
CA LYS A 163 1.80 -9.21 7.17
C LYS A 163 0.52 -8.47 6.79
N PRO A 164 -0.07 -7.67 7.71
CA PRO A 164 -1.16 -6.76 7.35
C PRO A 164 -0.77 -5.86 6.17
N ILE A 165 -1.70 -5.65 5.24
CA ILE A 165 -1.43 -4.89 4.02
C ILE A 165 -0.89 -3.48 4.32
N CYS A 166 0.17 -3.09 3.61
CA CYS A 166 0.89 -1.82 3.83
C CYS A 166 -0.03 -0.60 3.64
N CYS A 167 -1.01 -0.72 2.74
CA CYS A 167 -1.97 0.34 2.43
C CYS A 167 -2.93 0.67 3.57
N ALA A 168 -3.28 -0.31 4.39
CA ALA A 168 -4.16 -0.16 5.56
C ALA A 168 -3.39 0.04 6.86
N THR A 169 -2.06 0.18 6.81
CA THR A 169 -1.21 0.34 7.99
C THR A 169 -0.46 1.66 7.98
N PHE A 170 0.61 1.78 7.19
CA PHE A 170 1.51 2.94 7.25
C PHE A 170 1.58 3.77 5.96
N LEU A 171 1.38 3.18 4.78
CA LEU A 171 1.51 3.92 3.52
C LEU A 171 0.40 4.96 3.36
N GLY A 172 -0.86 4.55 3.49
CA GLY A 172 -2.03 5.43 3.42
C GLY A 172 -2.34 5.98 2.02
N GLU A 173 -1.37 6.58 1.33
CA GLU A 173 -1.45 7.00 -0.07
C GLU A 173 -0.52 6.16 -0.94
N PHE A 174 -0.80 6.10 -2.24
CA PHE A 174 -0.07 5.28 -3.18
C PHE A 174 0.34 6.10 -4.39
N GLU A 175 1.59 5.96 -4.75
CA GLU A 175 2.10 6.41 -6.03
C GLU A 175 1.82 5.36 -7.12
N PRO A 176 1.83 5.78 -8.40
CA PRO A 176 1.79 4.85 -9.52
C PRO A 176 2.96 3.86 -9.47
N VAL A 177 2.66 2.58 -9.65
CA VAL A 177 3.64 1.50 -9.67
C VAL A 177 3.77 0.99 -11.10
N SER A 178 4.98 0.65 -11.52
CA SER A 178 5.28 0.13 -12.86
C SER A 178 5.92 -1.26 -12.81
N ILE A 179 5.79 -2.02 -13.89
CA ILE A 179 6.43 -3.34 -14.04
C ILE A 179 7.96 -3.21 -14.00
N LYS A 180 8.52 -2.07 -14.44
CA LYS A 180 9.97 -1.79 -14.38
C LYS A 180 10.52 -1.92 -12.96
N MET A 181 9.78 -1.42 -11.97
CA MET A 181 10.16 -1.50 -10.56
C MET A 181 10.25 -2.96 -10.09
N ALA A 182 9.33 -3.83 -10.53
CA ALA A 182 9.41 -5.26 -10.20
C ALA A 182 10.66 -5.92 -10.82
N LYS A 183 11.01 -5.56 -12.06
CA LYS A 183 12.25 -6.05 -12.71
C LYS A 183 13.51 -5.59 -12.00
N GLU A 184 13.58 -4.32 -11.63
CA GLU A 184 14.74 -3.74 -10.91
C GLU A 184 14.93 -4.34 -9.51
N GLN A 185 13.86 -4.87 -8.93
CA GLN A 185 13.87 -5.56 -7.64
C GLN A 185 14.05 -7.07 -7.78
N SER A 186 14.37 -7.56 -8.98
CA SER A 186 14.58 -8.98 -9.30
C SER A 186 13.41 -9.87 -8.90
N LEU A 187 12.17 -9.38 -9.06
CA LEU A 187 10.96 -10.16 -8.81
C LEU A 187 10.46 -10.81 -10.10
N SER A 188 10.03 -12.07 -9.99
CA SER A 188 9.35 -12.78 -11.07
C SER A 188 8.16 -11.98 -11.60
N LEU A 189 8.03 -11.89 -12.93
CA LEU A 189 6.97 -11.14 -13.59
C LEU A 189 5.59 -11.83 -13.55
N ASN A 190 5.48 -12.97 -12.87
CA ASN A 190 4.21 -13.64 -12.65
C ASN A 190 3.24 -12.72 -11.87
N PRO A 191 2.04 -12.41 -12.42
CA PRO A 191 1.06 -11.54 -11.77
C PRO A 191 0.74 -11.94 -10.33
N ALA A 192 0.76 -13.23 -9.98
CA ALA A 192 0.51 -13.71 -8.62
C ALA A 192 1.59 -13.30 -7.62
N LYS A 193 2.83 -13.09 -8.07
CA LYS A 193 3.98 -12.70 -7.24
C LYS A 193 4.11 -11.18 -7.09
N ILE A 194 3.67 -10.41 -8.10
CA ILE A 194 3.83 -8.94 -8.12
C ILE A 194 2.55 -8.15 -7.82
N SER A 195 1.40 -8.83 -7.72
CA SER A 195 0.12 -8.20 -7.38
C SER A 195 -0.17 -8.29 -5.88
N GLY A 196 -0.66 -7.19 -5.32
CA GLY A 196 -1.19 -7.19 -3.97
C GLY A 196 -2.59 -7.79 -3.90
N LEU A 197 -3.13 -7.92 -2.69
CA LEU A 197 -4.48 -8.44 -2.41
C LEU A 197 -5.59 -7.75 -3.24
N CYS A 198 -5.38 -6.48 -3.61
CA CYS A 198 -6.31 -5.72 -4.45
C CYS A 198 -6.27 -6.05 -5.95
N GLY A 199 -5.49 -7.05 -6.39
CA GLY A 199 -5.33 -7.42 -7.81
C GLY A 199 -4.54 -6.44 -8.67
N ARG A 200 -3.94 -5.40 -8.06
CA ARG A 200 -3.02 -4.46 -8.72
C ARG A 200 -1.60 -4.67 -8.22
N LEU A 201 -0.62 -4.16 -8.96
CA LEU A 201 0.79 -4.16 -8.56
C LEU A 201 0.99 -3.71 -7.10
N MET A 202 1.88 -4.38 -6.39
CA MET A 202 2.15 -4.12 -4.98
C MET A 202 2.69 -2.70 -4.75
N CYS A 203 2.13 -2.01 -3.76
CA CYS A 203 2.58 -0.67 -3.38
C CYS A 203 3.96 -0.65 -2.69
N CYS A 204 4.42 -1.78 -2.15
CA CYS A 204 5.77 -1.90 -1.58
C CYS A 204 6.86 -1.73 -2.63
N LEU A 205 6.59 -2.11 -3.90
CA LEU A 205 7.54 -1.92 -5.00
C LEU A 205 7.98 -0.47 -5.09
N LYS A 206 7.03 0.48 -5.12
CA LYS A 206 7.41 1.90 -5.16
C LYS A 206 7.98 2.39 -3.82
N PHE A 207 7.48 1.89 -2.69
CA PHE A 207 8.01 2.27 -1.37
C PHE A 207 9.52 1.94 -1.22
N GLU A 208 9.95 0.81 -1.74
CA GLU A 208 11.34 0.34 -1.64
C GLU A 208 12.23 0.85 -2.80
N GLN A 209 11.61 1.28 -3.90
CA GLN A 209 12.28 1.64 -5.15
C GLN A 209 13.45 2.59 -4.97
N ASP A 210 13.27 3.70 -4.26
CA ASP A 210 14.30 4.73 -4.10
C ASP A 210 15.55 4.20 -3.36
N THR A 211 15.38 3.14 -2.55
CA THR A 211 16.50 2.44 -1.91
C THR A 211 17.17 1.51 -2.92
N TYR A 212 16.39 0.75 -3.69
CA TYR A 212 16.92 -0.11 -4.74
C TYR A 212 17.72 0.66 -5.79
N GLU A 213 17.24 1.82 -6.26
CA GLU A 213 17.95 2.65 -7.24
C GLU A 213 19.36 3.03 -6.75
N LYS A 214 19.48 3.49 -5.49
CA LYS A 214 20.78 3.84 -4.88
C LYS A 214 21.70 2.64 -4.71
N LEU A 215 21.15 1.46 -4.42
CA LEU A 215 21.94 0.24 -4.29
C LEU A 215 22.43 -0.22 -5.66
N LEU A 216 21.55 -0.22 -6.66
CA LEU A 216 21.87 -0.63 -8.02
C LEU A 216 22.95 0.23 -8.68
N GLU A 217 23.08 1.50 -8.31
CA GLU A 217 24.19 2.37 -8.77
C GLU A 217 25.58 1.79 -8.46
N ASN A 218 25.72 1.01 -7.38
CA ASN A 218 26.98 0.42 -6.95
C ASN A 218 27.09 -1.08 -7.22
N MET A 219 26.03 -1.72 -7.75
CA MET A 219 26.02 -3.16 -8.00
C MET A 219 26.57 -3.47 -9.40
N PRO A 220 27.43 -4.50 -9.57
CA PRO A 220 27.79 -4.99 -10.89
C PRO A 220 26.56 -5.58 -11.60
N ALA A 221 26.54 -5.47 -12.92
CA ALA A 221 25.56 -6.21 -13.73
C ALA A 221 25.91 -7.71 -13.74
N ILE A 222 24.89 -8.56 -13.81
CA ILE A 222 25.08 -9.99 -14.02
C ILE A 222 25.85 -10.22 -15.34
N GLY A 223 26.82 -11.13 -15.32
CA GLY A 223 27.75 -11.41 -16.42
C GLY A 223 28.96 -10.48 -16.50
N SER A 224 29.10 -9.51 -15.58
CA SER A 224 30.30 -8.67 -15.51
C SER A 224 31.46 -9.45 -14.89
N ILE A 225 32.67 -9.18 -15.34
CA ILE A 225 33.90 -9.72 -14.74
C ILE A 225 34.28 -8.83 -13.56
N VAL A 226 34.62 -9.44 -12.44
CA VAL A 226 35.08 -8.75 -11.23
C VAL A 226 36.36 -9.38 -10.71
N LEU A 227 37.20 -8.57 -10.07
CA LEU A 227 38.37 -9.07 -9.35
C LEU A 227 37.95 -9.35 -7.90
N THR A 228 38.11 -10.59 -7.50
CA THR A 228 37.88 -11.07 -6.13
C THR A 228 39.22 -11.41 -5.47
N PRO A 229 39.26 -11.63 -4.14
CA PRO A 229 40.46 -12.10 -3.46
C PRO A 229 41.07 -13.39 -4.03
N GLU A 230 40.24 -14.26 -4.62
CA GLU A 230 40.63 -15.55 -5.20
C GLU A 230 40.99 -15.45 -6.70
N GLY A 231 40.74 -14.30 -7.34
CA GLY A 231 41.10 -14.07 -8.74
C GLY A 231 40.02 -13.39 -9.57
N LYS A 232 40.11 -13.49 -10.89
CA LYS A 232 39.07 -13.00 -11.81
C LYS A 232 37.89 -13.98 -11.81
N GLY A 233 36.67 -13.46 -11.68
CA GLY A 233 35.46 -14.26 -11.78
C GLY A 233 34.30 -13.51 -12.44
N THR A 234 33.31 -14.28 -12.88
CA THR A 234 32.11 -13.77 -13.55
C THR A 234 30.94 -13.72 -12.57
N VAL A 235 30.25 -12.59 -12.48
CA VAL A 235 29.05 -12.44 -11.63
C VAL A 235 27.91 -13.27 -12.21
N VAL A 236 27.39 -14.22 -11.43
CA VAL A 236 26.27 -15.09 -11.82
C VAL A 236 24.95 -14.57 -11.27
N GLU A 237 24.97 -14.04 -10.04
CA GLU A 237 23.76 -13.60 -9.34
C GLU A 237 24.09 -12.41 -8.43
N THR A 238 23.11 -11.53 -8.24
CA THR A 238 23.23 -10.32 -7.42
C THR A 238 22.15 -10.28 -6.35
N PHE A 239 22.53 -10.08 -5.10
CA PHE A 239 21.62 -9.90 -3.97
C PHE A 239 21.60 -8.42 -3.56
N THR A 240 20.78 -7.61 -4.23
CA THR A 240 20.79 -6.13 -4.12
C THR A 240 20.64 -5.62 -2.69
N LEU A 241 19.67 -6.13 -1.92
CA LEU A 241 19.45 -5.69 -0.52
C LEU A 241 20.58 -6.10 0.44
N LEU A 242 21.27 -7.19 0.14
CA LEU A 242 22.41 -7.65 0.94
C LEU A 242 23.73 -7.00 0.50
N GLN A 243 23.74 -6.28 -0.63
CA GLN A 243 24.95 -5.77 -1.28
C GLN A 243 26.00 -6.88 -1.47
N MET A 244 25.53 -8.04 -1.94
CA MET A 244 26.36 -9.22 -2.17
C MET A 244 26.22 -9.70 -3.60
N VAL A 245 27.27 -10.32 -4.10
CA VAL A 245 27.33 -10.92 -5.43
C VAL A 245 27.81 -12.34 -5.34
N LYS A 246 27.21 -13.22 -6.13
CA LYS A 246 27.68 -14.58 -6.33
C LYS A 246 28.56 -14.60 -7.58
N VAL A 247 29.83 -14.93 -7.40
CA VAL A 247 30.85 -14.89 -8.46
C VAL A 247 31.34 -16.30 -8.73
N LYS A 248 31.37 -16.67 -10.00
CA LYS A 248 32.00 -17.89 -10.50
C LYS A 248 33.47 -17.61 -10.75
N VAL A 249 34.35 -18.19 -9.95
CA VAL A 249 35.79 -18.05 -10.06
C VAL A 249 36.37 -19.35 -10.61
N LYS A 250 37.30 -19.22 -11.55
CA LYS A 250 38.03 -20.36 -12.12
C LYS A 250 39.33 -20.56 -11.35
N LEU A 251 39.44 -21.67 -10.62
CA LEU A 251 40.60 -21.97 -9.78
C LEU A 251 41.77 -22.52 -10.62
N GLU A 252 42.96 -22.61 -10.01
CA GLU A 252 44.18 -23.11 -10.67
C GLU A 252 44.04 -24.56 -11.17
N ASP A 253 43.14 -25.34 -10.57
CA ASP A 253 42.83 -26.73 -10.94
C ASP A 253 41.81 -26.86 -12.10
N ASP A 254 41.52 -25.76 -12.80
CA ASP A 254 40.54 -25.67 -13.91
C ASP A 254 39.08 -25.97 -13.49
N THR A 255 38.82 -25.99 -12.18
CA THR A 255 37.48 -26.14 -11.58
C THR A 255 36.78 -24.79 -11.42
N ASP A 256 35.46 -24.81 -11.62
CA ASP A 256 34.60 -23.66 -11.42
C ASP A 256 33.96 -23.73 -10.02
N GLU A 257 34.24 -22.73 -9.16
CA GLU A 257 33.60 -22.61 -7.85
C GLU A 257 32.83 -21.30 -7.70
N LEU A 258 31.77 -21.34 -6.87
CA LEU A 258 30.90 -20.19 -6.61
C LEU A 258 31.18 -19.64 -5.22
N PHE A 259 31.55 -18.36 -5.17
CA PHE A 259 31.79 -17.64 -3.93
C PHE A 259 30.83 -16.46 -3.81
N ASN A 260 30.47 -16.12 -2.57
CA ASN A 260 29.69 -14.93 -2.26
C ASN A 260 30.62 -13.87 -1.69
N TYR A 261 30.64 -12.69 -2.30
CA TYR A 261 31.42 -11.53 -1.83
C TYR A 261 30.51 -10.34 -1.58
N LYS A 262 30.90 -9.47 -0.65
CA LYS A 262 30.29 -8.14 -0.56
C LYS A 262 30.77 -7.25 -1.70
N VAL A 263 29.95 -6.29 -2.10
CA VAL A 263 30.32 -5.31 -3.15
C VAL A 263 31.62 -4.58 -2.80
N ASP A 264 31.86 -4.27 -1.52
CA ASP A 264 33.08 -3.59 -1.06
C ASP A 264 34.36 -4.45 -1.15
N GLU A 265 34.22 -5.77 -1.31
CA GLU A 265 35.33 -6.73 -1.35
C GLU A 265 35.77 -7.06 -2.79
N ILE A 266 35.04 -6.54 -3.78
CA ILE A 266 35.30 -6.77 -5.20
C ILE A 266 35.70 -5.48 -5.91
N ILE A 267 36.54 -5.62 -6.94
CA ILE A 267 36.86 -4.49 -7.83
C ILE A 267 36.13 -4.72 -9.15
N LEU A 268 35.24 -3.79 -9.48
CA LEU A 268 34.49 -3.78 -10.74
C LEU A 268 35.47 -3.64 -11.91
N THR A 269 35.32 -4.51 -12.92
CA THR A 269 35.97 -4.32 -14.22
C THR A 269 34.90 -3.96 -15.25
N ASP A 270 35.22 -3.10 -16.22
CA ASP A 270 34.31 -2.73 -17.30
C ASP A 270 34.13 -3.86 -18.35
N GLU A 271 34.71 -5.03 -18.10
CA GLU A 271 34.67 -6.19 -18.99
C GLU A 271 33.43 -7.04 -18.70
N LYS A 272 32.69 -7.41 -19.76
CA LYS A 272 31.61 -8.41 -19.70
C LYS A 272 32.11 -9.73 -20.23
N ASP A 273 31.70 -10.82 -19.59
CA ASP A 273 32.04 -12.16 -20.03
C ASP A 273 31.30 -12.47 -21.36
N PRO A 274 32.02 -12.68 -22.48
CA PRO A 274 31.41 -12.96 -23.76
C PRO A 274 30.69 -14.32 -23.82
N ASN A 275 30.95 -15.22 -22.86
CA ASN A 275 30.34 -16.55 -22.78
C ASN A 275 29.16 -16.61 -21.80
N TYR A 276 28.84 -15.52 -21.11
CA TYR A 276 27.68 -15.49 -20.22
C TYR A 276 26.38 -15.51 -21.03
N VAL A 277 25.61 -16.59 -20.88
CA VAL A 277 24.26 -16.70 -21.44
C VAL A 277 23.27 -16.35 -20.32
N PRO A 278 22.48 -15.28 -20.45
CA PRO A 278 21.42 -15.00 -19.48
C PRO A 278 20.40 -16.14 -19.52
N VAL A 279 20.10 -16.71 -18.35
CA VAL A 279 19.00 -17.65 -18.18
C VAL A 279 17.72 -16.93 -18.61
N SER A 280 16.97 -17.51 -19.53
CA SER A 280 15.78 -16.85 -20.09
C SER A 280 14.62 -16.93 -19.09
N ASP A 281 13.78 -15.89 -19.03
CA ASP A 281 12.56 -15.84 -18.20
C ASP A 281 11.61 -17.06 -18.46
N GLU A 282 11.77 -17.77 -19.59
CA GLU A 282 11.00 -18.98 -19.93
C GLU A 282 11.40 -20.22 -19.12
N GLU A 283 12.68 -20.37 -18.75
CA GLU A 283 13.15 -21.52 -17.95
C GLU A 283 12.69 -21.42 -16.49
N GLU A 284 12.70 -20.20 -15.91
CA GLU A 284 12.19 -19.94 -14.56
C GLU A 284 10.67 -20.19 -14.46
N TYR A 285 9.95 -20.02 -15.57
CA TYR A 285 8.52 -20.32 -15.68
C TYR A 285 8.24 -21.84 -15.73
N LEU A 286 9.13 -22.62 -16.34
CA LEU A 286 9.02 -24.08 -16.44
C LEU A 286 9.38 -24.76 -15.12
N GLU A 287 10.46 -24.33 -14.44
CA GLU A 287 10.82 -24.84 -13.10
C GLU A 287 9.72 -24.56 -12.06
N GLY A 288 9.04 -23.41 -12.18
CA GLY A 288 7.90 -23.06 -11.33
C GLY A 288 6.66 -23.93 -11.53
N ILE A 289 6.54 -24.64 -12.67
CA ILE A 289 5.44 -25.57 -12.96
C ILE A 289 5.79 -26.98 -12.45
N GLU A 290 7.03 -27.44 -12.66
CA GLU A 290 7.48 -28.75 -12.17
C GLU A 290 7.40 -28.85 -10.63
N GLY A 291 7.68 -27.77 -9.90
CA GLY A 291 7.53 -27.72 -8.44
C GLY A 291 6.09 -27.71 -7.91
N ILE A 292 5.08 -27.59 -8.79
CA ILE A 292 3.65 -27.67 -8.43
C ILE A 292 3.15 -29.11 -8.62
N GLU A 293 3.65 -29.84 -9.62
CA GLU A 293 3.27 -31.25 -9.86
C GLU A 293 3.71 -32.18 -8.71
N GLU A 294 4.76 -31.84 -7.95
CA GLU A 294 5.19 -32.61 -6.77
C GLU A 294 4.32 -32.40 -5.52
N ILE A 295 3.38 -31.44 -5.51
CA ILE A 295 2.55 -31.15 -4.32
C ILE A 295 1.19 -31.90 -4.37
N ASP A 296 0.77 -32.37 -5.54
CA ASP A 296 -0.54 -33.03 -5.72
C ASP A 296 -0.57 -34.54 -5.33
N GLU A 297 0.53 -35.10 -4.80
CA GLU A 297 0.59 -36.53 -4.37
C GLU A 297 0.40 -36.79 -2.86
N ILE A 298 -0.01 -35.79 -2.05
CA ILE A 298 -0.28 -36.01 -0.62
C ILE A 298 -1.75 -35.73 -0.30
N ASP A 299 -2.66 -36.62 -0.70
CA ASP A 299 -4.02 -36.70 -0.14
C ASP A 299 -4.60 -38.12 -0.28
N GLU A 300 -3.92 -39.13 0.30
CA GLU A 300 -4.54 -40.44 0.61
C GLU A 300 -4.02 -41.01 1.95
N ILE A 301 -4.38 -40.38 3.07
CA ILE A 301 -4.45 -41.03 4.39
C ILE A 301 -5.55 -40.28 5.17
N GLY A 302 -6.66 -40.84 5.61
CA GLY A 302 -7.21 -42.18 5.62
C GLY A 302 -8.43 -42.09 6.54
N ASP A 303 -9.56 -42.62 6.10
CA ASP A 303 -10.76 -42.80 6.93
C ASP A 303 -10.38 -43.56 8.21
N LEU A 304 -10.71 -42.98 9.37
CA LEU A 304 -10.78 -43.71 10.63
C LEU A 304 -12.08 -43.36 11.36
N GLU A 305 -12.81 -44.43 11.62
CA GLU A 305 -14.06 -44.58 12.38
C GLU A 305 -14.07 -43.91 13.76
#